data_AF-A0A1F8TR50-F1
#
_entry.id   AF-A0A1F8TR50-F1
#
_cell.length_a   1.000
_cell.length_b   1.000
_cell.length_c   1.000
_cell.angle_alpha   90.00
_cell.angle_beta   90.00
_cell.angle_gamma   90.00
#
_symmetry.space_group_name_H-M   'P 1'
#
loop_
_entity.id
_entity.type
_entity.pdbx_description
1 polymer ?
#
loop_
_entity_poly.entity_id
_entity_poly.type
_entity_poly.pdbx_seq_one_letter_code
_entity_poly.pdbx_strand_id
1 'polypeptide(L)'
;MRPRVRALKLAKEVRIRLSKELGQPVRVIMFGSQARGDADKDSDIAWEVGFDAGRVISAIPDTKEQMKRFAFLPFYQNIKREGIAV
;
A
#
# COMPACT_ATOMS: atom_id res chain seq x y z
N MET A 1 4.98 20.85 0.96
CA MET A 1 3.62 20.64 1.49
C MET A 1 3.66 19.42 2.42
N ARG A 2 2.99 19.42 3.59
CA ARG A 2 3.14 18.33 4.59
C ARG A 2 2.13 17.20 4.31
N PRO A 3 2.53 15.91 4.42
CA PRO A 3 1.61 14.77 4.33
C PRO A 3 0.45 14.88 5.33
N ARG A 4 -0.75 14.44 4.94
CA ARG A 4 -1.91 14.48 5.85
C ARG A 4 -1.68 13.55 7.06
N VAL A 5 -1.96 14.06 8.25
CA VAL A 5 -1.71 13.38 9.55
C VAL A 5 -2.36 12.00 9.64
N ARG A 6 -3.52 11.80 9.00
CA ARG A 6 -4.23 10.50 8.98
C ARG A 6 -3.47 9.40 8.24
N ALA A 7 -2.91 9.69 7.06
CA ALA A 7 -2.17 8.70 6.27
C ALA A 7 -0.90 8.26 7.00
N LEU A 8 -0.19 9.19 7.62
CA LEU A 8 0.98 8.88 8.46
C LEU A 8 0.61 8.05 9.70
N LYS A 9 -0.53 8.33 10.33
CA LYS A 9 -1.01 7.55 11.48
C LYS A 9 -1.31 6.11 11.08
N LEU A 10 -2.00 5.91 9.95
CA LEU A 10 -2.27 4.59 9.39
C LEU A 10 -0.98 3.86 9.03
N ALA A 11 -0.04 4.58 8.40
CA ALA A 11 1.28 4.06 8.03
C ALA A 11 2.03 3.47 9.22
N LYS A 12 2.01 4.23 10.33
CA LYS A 12 2.62 3.85 11.60
C LYS A 12 1.92 2.66 12.25
N GLU A 13 0.58 2.65 12.25
CA GLU A 13 -0.23 1.58 12.86
C GLU A 13 0.07 0.21 12.23
N VAL A 14 0.12 0.14 10.90
CA VAL A 14 0.41 -1.11 10.18
C VAL A 14 1.86 -1.51 10.32
N ARG A 15 2.81 -0.58 10.34
CA ARG A 15 4.21 -0.92 10.67
C ARG A 15 4.28 -1.64 12.02
N ILE A 16 3.60 -1.12 13.04
CA ILE A 16 3.58 -1.69 14.38
C ILE A 16 2.92 -3.08 14.38
N ARG A 17 1.72 -3.21 13.80
CA ARG A 17 1.01 -4.50 13.73
C ARG A 17 1.80 -5.56 12.97
N LEU A 18 2.28 -5.24 11.76
CA LEU A 18 3.04 -6.20 10.96
C LEU A 18 4.36 -6.59 11.63
N SER A 19 5.06 -5.66 12.28
CA SER A 19 6.28 -6.01 13.02
C SER A 19 5.99 -6.98 14.17
N LYS A 20 4.84 -6.81 14.84
CA LYS A 20 4.41 -7.67 15.94
C LYS A 20 3.98 -9.05 15.45
N GLU A 21 3.07 -9.12 14.48
CA GLU A 21 2.52 -10.39 13.98
C GLU A 21 3.58 -11.25 13.27
N LEU A 22 4.57 -10.61 12.64
CA LEU A 22 5.60 -11.32 11.89
C LEU A 22 6.89 -11.56 12.69
N GLY A 23 6.98 -11.03 13.92
CA GLY A 23 8.13 -11.21 14.81
C GLY A 23 9.45 -10.62 14.30
N GLN A 24 9.41 -9.74 13.29
CA GLN A 24 10.58 -9.12 12.67
C GLN A 24 10.31 -7.67 12.30
N PRO A 25 11.33 -6.78 12.31
CA PRO A 25 11.14 -5.40 11.93
C PRO A 25 10.70 -5.29 10.47
N VAL A 26 9.71 -4.44 10.21
CA VAL A 26 9.26 -4.14 8.85
C VAL A 26 9.53 -2.67 8.50
N ARG A 27 9.96 -2.43 7.27
CA ARG A 27 10.11 -1.08 6.72
C ARG A 27 8.84 -0.72 5.97
N VAL A 28 8.24 0.42 6.29
CA VAL A 28 7.07 0.93 5.57
C VAL A 28 7.47 2.17 4.77
N ILE A 29 7.22 2.16 3.47
CA ILE A 29 7.48 3.25 2.54
C ILE A 29 6.13 3.71 1.96
N MET A 30 5.81 4.99 2.09
CA MET A 30 4.58 5.55 1.55
C MET A 30 4.83 6.17 0.17
N PHE A 31 3.90 5.99 -0.74
CA PHE A 31 3.95 6.55 -2.09
C PHE A 31 2.69 7.37 -2.38
N GLY A 32 2.64 7.91 -3.61
CA GLY A 32 1.46 8.61 -4.11
C GLY A 32 1.28 9.99 -3.52
N SER A 33 0.10 10.55 -3.75
CA SER A 33 -0.14 11.96 -3.46
C SER A 33 -0.10 12.31 -1.96
N GLN A 34 -0.39 11.30 -1.13
CA GLN A 34 -0.29 11.42 0.32
C GLN A 34 1.16 11.56 0.79
N ALA A 35 2.11 10.88 0.14
CA ALA A 35 3.53 10.99 0.44
C ALA A 35 4.15 12.29 -0.09
N ARG A 36 3.75 12.73 -1.28
CA ARG A 36 4.22 13.99 -1.90
C ARG A 36 3.57 15.23 -1.29
N GLY A 37 2.45 15.06 -0.60
CA GLY A 37 1.70 16.14 0.04
C GLY A 37 0.81 16.93 -0.92
N ASP A 38 0.52 16.41 -2.11
CA ASP A 38 -0.41 16.93 -3.12
C ASP A 38 -1.80 16.25 -3.05
N ALA A 39 -2.06 15.46 -1.99
CA ALA A 39 -3.34 14.75 -1.81
C ALA A 39 -4.54 15.67 -1.54
N ASP A 40 -5.57 15.51 -2.38
CA ASP A 40 -6.89 16.08 -2.19
C ASP A 40 -7.82 15.15 -1.39
N LYS A 41 -9.13 15.44 -1.39
CA LYS A 41 -10.14 14.66 -0.66
C LYS A 41 -10.46 13.31 -1.29
N ASP A 42 -10.12 13.12 -2.56
CA ASP A 42 -10.43 11.92 -3.36
C ASP A 42 -9.18 11.03 -3.54
N SER A 43 -8.06 11.41 -2.91
CA SER A 43 -6.78 10.73 -3.01
C SER A 43 -6.67 9.48 -2.12
N ASP A 44 -6.49 8.32 -2.76
CA ASP A 44 -6.20 7.04 -2.11
C ASP A 44 -4.79 6.98 -1.45
N ILE A 45 -4.58 6.03 -0.53
CA ILE A 45 -3.32 5.86 0.23
C ILE A 45 -2.51 4.66 -0.30
N ALA A 46 -1.39 4.87 -0.99
CA ALA A 46 -0.53 3.77 -1.44
C ALA A 46 0.76 3.64 -0.60
N TRP A 47 1.20 2.41 -0.33
CA TRP A 47 2.36 2.12 0.53
C TRP A 47 2.89 0.69 0.36
N GLU A 48 4.19 0.54 0.58
CA GLU A 48 4.93 -0.72 0.55
C GLU A 48 5.53 -1.06 1.90
N VAL A 49 5.60 -2.35 2.20
CA VAL A 49 6.18 -2.93 3.40
C VAL A 49 7.28 -3.91 3.00
N GLY A 50 8.54 -3.57 3.29
CA GLY A 50 9.69 -4.44 3.03
C GLY A 50 10.08 -5.27 4.26
N PHE A 51 10.45 -6.53 4.02
CA PHE A 51 11.08 -7.43 4.99
C PHE A 51 12.58 -7.57 4.73
N ASP A 52 13.36 -7.80 5.79
CA ASP A 52 14.79 -8.13 5.66
C ASP A 52 15.01 -9.46 4.89
N ALA A 53 13.98 -10.30 4.75
CA ALA A 53 14.02 -11.54 3.96
C ALA A 53 13.92 -11.34 2.42
N GLY A 54 14.07 -10.11 1.91
CA GLY A 54 14.05 -9.82 0.47
C GLY A 54 12.67 -9.86 -0.18
N ARG A 55 11.58 -9.83 0.61
CA ARG A 55 10.18 -9.79 0.13
C ARG A 55 9.55 -8.43 0.46
N VAL A 56 8.80 -7.88 -0.47
CA VAL A 56 8.07 -6.61 -0.32
C VAL A 56 6.57 -6.88 -0.46
N ILE A 57 5.77 -6.48 0.53
CA ILE A 57 4.31 -6.47 0.49
C ILE A 57 3.86 -5.04 0.19
N SER A 58 3.29 -4.81 -0.99
CA SER A 58 2.63 -3.54 -1.30
C SER A 58 1.14 -3.64 -1.03
N ALA A 59 0.59 -2.67 -0.31
CA ALA A 59 -0.84 -2.53 -0.13
C ALA A 59 -1.33 -1.40 -1.04
N ILE A 60 -2.13 -1.77 -2.03
CA ILE A 60 -2.72 -0.84 -2.99
C ILE A 60 -4.23 -0.85 -2.72
N PRO A 61 -4.76 0.13 -1.95
CA PRO A 61 -6.19 0.24 -1.79
C PRO A 61 -6.78 0.68 -3.11
N ASP A 62 -7.72 -0.11 -3.59
CA ASP A 62 -8.40 0.11 -4.86
C ASP A 62 -9.84 -0.38 -4.76
N THR A 63 -10.73 0.17 -5.56
CA THR A 63 -12.14 -0.25 -5.58
C THR A 63 -12.38 -1.35 -6.61
N LYS A 64 -13.47 -2.11 -6.46
CA LYS A 64 -13.86 -3.13 -7.45
C LYS A 64 -14.09 -2.51 -8.83
N GLU A 65 -14.72 -1.33 -8.87
CA GLU A 65 -14.98 -0.58 -10.10
C GLU A 65 -13.68 -0.11 -10.77
N GLN A 66 -12.74 0.47 -10.01
CA GLN A 66 -11.43 0.86 -10.55
C GLN A 66 -10.62 -0.35 -11.01
N MET A 67 -10.60 -1.44 -10.25
CA MET A 67 -9.95 -2.69 -10.68
C MET A 67 -10.54 -3.25 -11.98
N LYS A 68 -11.87 -3.19 -12.17
CA LYS A 68 -12.51 -3.56 -13.44
C LYS A 68 -12.08 -2.63 -14.57
N ARG A 69 -12.08 -1.33 -14.32
CA ARG A 69 -11.67 -0.31 -15.30
C ARG A 69 -10.22 -0.49 -15.75
N PHE A 70 -9.33 -0.85 -14.83
CA PHE A 70 -7.89 -1.00 -15.09
C PHE A 70 -7.45 -2.44 -15.29
N ALA A 71 -8.38 -3.39 -15.43
CA ALA A 71 -8.10 -4.81 -15.59
C ALA A 71 -7.21 -5.14 -16.81
N PHE A 72 -7.09 -4.22 -17.77
CA PHE A 72 -6.24 -4.34 -18.93
C PHE A 72 -4.75 -4.04 -18.65
N LEU A 73 -4.41 -3.37 -17.54
CA LEU A 73 -3.03 -3.03 -17.22
C LEU A 73 -2.25 -4.27 -16.72
N PRO A 74 -0.96 -4.42 -17.08
CA PRO A 74 -0.14 -5.58 -16.71
C PRO A 74 -0.12 -5.90 -15.21
N PHE A 75 -0.16 -4.86 -14.36
CA PHE A 75 -0.22 -5.01 -12.92
C PHE A 75 -1.42 -5.86 -12.46
N TYR A 76 -2.63 -5.51 -12.90
CA TYR A 76 -3.85 -6.25 -12.51
C TYR A 76 -3.94 -7.62 -13.19
N GLN A 77 -3.37 -7.77 -14.39
CA GLN A 77 -3.26 -9.08 -15.04
C GLN A 77 -2.35 -10.02 -14.25
N ASN A 78 -1.21 -9.52 -13.77
CA ASN A 78 -0.29 -10.29 -12.93
C ASN A 78 -0.94 -10.65 -11.59
N ILE A 79 -1.70 -9.74 -10.95
CA ILE A 79 -2.48 -10.08 -9.74
C ILE A 79 -3.46 -11.20 -10.02
N LYS A 80 -4.19 -11.18 -11.14
CA LYS A 80 -5.13 -12.26 -11.46
C LYS A 80 -4.45 -13.60 -11.73
N ARG A 81 -3.24 -13.60 -12.30
CA ARG A 81 -2.49 -14.81 -12.66
C ARG A 81 -1.73 -15.42 -11.48
N GLU A 82 -1.11 -14.58 -10.66
CA GLU A 82 -0.13 -14.99 -9.64
C GLU A 82 -0.55 -14.59 -8.21
N GLY A 83 -1.58 -13.77 -8.07
CA GLY A 83 -2.06 -13.31 -6.78
C GLY A 83 -2.75 -14.42 -5.99
N ILE A 84 -2.64 -14.33 -4.67
CA ILE A 84 -3.28 -15.25 -3.73
C ILE A 84 -4.55 -14.56 -3.20
N ALA A 85 -5.70 -15.18 -3.44
CA ALA A 85 -6.96 -14.76 -2.81
C ALA A 85 -7.04 -15.36 -1.39
N VAL A 86 -7.36 -14.51 -0.42
CA VAL A 86 -7.56 -14.86 1.00
C VAL A 86 -8.88 -14.30 1.49
#